data_AF-A0A841QHW4-F1
#
_entry.id   AF-A0A841QHW4-F1
#
_cell.length_a   1.000
_cell.length_b   1.000
_cell.length_c   1.000
_cell.angle_alpha   90.00
_cell.angle_beta   90.00
_cell.angle_gamma   90.00
#
_symmetry.space_group_name_H-M   'P 1'
#
loop_
_entity.id
_entity.type
_entity.pdbx_description
1 polymer ?
#
loop_
_entity_poly.entity_id
_entity_poly.type
_entity_poly.pdbx_seq_one_letter_code
_entity_poly.pdbx_strand_id
1 'polypeptide(L)' 'MAKKQYRLTSNEAVYSPGIVAWAINGYCFEDDRAKLRNLMVKTYGLTEKAAHQLLSGEVPHRIEDDAVVFEIEEGG' A
#
# COMPACT_ATOMS: atom_id res chain seq x y z
N MET A 1 1.15 -8.99 19.73
CA MET A 1 1.16 -7.99 18.66
C MET A 1 -0.19 -8.02 17.98
N ALA A 2 -0.86 -6.87 17.84
CA ALA A 2 -2.12 -6.81 17.10
C ALA A 2 -1.79 -6.78 15.59
N LYS A 3 -2.53 -7.56 14.79
CA LYS A 3 -2.44 -7.49 13.33
C LYS A 3 -3.56 -6.62 12.81
N LYS A 4 -3.23 -5.71 11.90
CA LYS A 4 -4.20 -4.86 11.22
C LYS A 4 -4.22 -5.20 9.74
N GLN A 5 -5.38 -5.57 9.25
CA GLN A 5 -5.61 -5.83 7.83
C GLN A 5 -6.05 -4.56 7.13
N TYR A 6 -5.44 -4.29 5.99
CA TYR A 6 -5.83 -3.23 5.07
C TYR A 6 -6.40 -3.85 3.79
N ARG A 7 -7.51 -3.28 3.31
CA ARG A 7 -8.13 -3.64 2.02
C ARG A 7 -8.26 -2.38 1.17
N LEU A 8 -7.48 -2.31 0.09
CA LEU A 8 -7.47 -1.20 -0.86
C LEU A 8 -8.39 -1.56 -2.03
N THR A 9 -9.65 -1.13 -1.98
CA THR A 9 -10.65 -1.46 -3.00
C THR A 9 -10.55 -0.54 -4.20
N SER A 10 -10.75 -1.10 -5.39
CA SER A 10 -10.94 -0.30 -6.59
C SER A 10 -12.28 0.46 -6.56
N ASN A 11 -12.39 1.46 -7.42
CA ASN A 11 -13.64 2.15 -7.73
C ASN A 11 -13.69 2.47 -9.24
N GLU A 12 -14.77 3.09 -9.71
CA GLU A 12 -14.96 3.40 -11.13
C GLU A 12 -13.82 4.23 -11.76
N ALA A 13 -13.11 5.04 -10.97
CA ALA A 13 -12.02 5.89 -11.43
C ALA A 13 -10.62 5.29 -11.20
N VAL A 14 -10.49 4.34 -10.27
CA VAL A 14 -9.20 3.87 -9.78
C VAL A 14 -9.18 2.34 -9.70
N TYR A 15 -8.28 1.73 -10.47
CA TYR A 15 -7.95 0.32 -10.34
C TYR A 15 -6.77 0.14 -9.36
N SER A 16 -7.09 -0.23 -8.12
CA SER A 16 -6.11 -0.29 -7.02
C SER A 16 -4.94 -1.24 -7.24
N PRO A 17 -5.12 -2.46 -7.79
CA PRO A 17 -4.00 -3.34 -8.09
C PRO A 17 -2.97 -2.72 -9.04
N GLY A 18 -3.44 -2.00 -10.07
CA GLY A 18 -2.57 -1.30 -11.01
C GLY A 18 -1.79 -0.15 -10.34
N ILE A 19 -2.47 0.67 -9.53
CA ILE A 19 -1.83 1.77 -8.80
C ILE A 19 -0.79 1.25 -7.81
N VAL A 20 -1.11 0.19 -7.05
CA VAL A 20 -0.18 -0.39 -6.08
C VAL A 20 1.03 -0.98 -6.78
N ALA A 21 0.85 -1.74 -7.87
CA ALA A 21 1.96 -2.29 -8.63
C ALA A 21 2.88 -1.20 -9.20
N TRP A 22 2.31 -0.12 -9.75
CA TRP A 22 3.08 1.04 -10.20
C TRP A 22 3.83 1.71 -9.05
N ALA A 23 3.18 1.91 -7.90
CA ALA A 23 3.80 2.54 -6.75
C ALA A 23 4.94 1.69 -6.16
N ILE A 24 4.80 0.35 -6.11
CA ILE A 24 5.87 -0.56 -5.68
C ILE A 24 7.08 -0.42 -6.60
N ASN A 25 6.87 -0.44 -7.92
CA ASN A 25 7.95 -0.27 -8.89
C ASN A 25 8.63 1.10 -8.76
N GLY A 26 7.84 2.17 -8.56
CA GLY A 26 8.36 3.51 -8.32
C GLY A 26 9.13 3.64 -7.00
N TYR A 27 8.83 2.80 -6.01
CA TYR A 27 9.46 2.85 -4.69
C TYR A 27 10.93 2.41 -4.69
N CYS A 28 11.38 1.75 -5.77
CA CYS A 28 12.78 1.47 -6.02
C CYS A 28 13.62 2.75 -6.16
N PHE A 29 13.02 3.87 -6.56
CA PHE A 29 13.70 5.17 -6.71
C PHE A 29 13.58 5.99 -5.42
N GLU A 30 14.71 6.27 -4.77
CA GLU A 30 14.72 6.88 -3.43
C GLU A 30 14.04 8.26 -3.38
N ASP A 31 14.25 9.06 -4.42
CA ASP A 31 13.69 10.41 -4.56
C ASP A 31 12.15 10.43 -4.62
N ASP A 32 11.53 9.32 -5.03
CA ASP A 32 10.09 9.22 -5.17
C ASP A 32 9.40 8.57 -3.96
N ARG A 33 10.16 7.90 -3.08
CA ARG A 33 9.60 7.18 -1.92
C ARG A 33 8.70 8.05 -1.05
N ALA A 34 9.11 9.28 -0.76
CA ALA A 34 8.32 10.18 0.08
C ALA A 34 6.99 10.58 -0.59
N LYS A 35 7.01 10.86 -1.90
CA LYS A 35 5.81 11.21 -2.67
C LYS A 35 4.86 10.01 -2.78
N LEU A 36 5.41 8.82 -3.03
CA LEU A 36 4.62 7.59 -3.15
C LEU A 36 4.00 7.18 -1.83
N ARG A 37 4.71 7.27 -0.69
CA ARG A 37 4.07 7.06 0.63
C ARG A 37 2.92 8.04 0.86
N ASN A 38 3.14 9.32 0.58
CA ASN A 38 2.11 10.35 0.77
C ASN A 38 0.89 10.10 -0.13
N LEU A 39 1.10 9.64 -1.37
CA LEU A 39 0.03 9.23 -2.26
C LEU A 39 -0.80 8.10 -1.65
N MET A 40 -0.14 7.05 -1.15
CA MET A 40 -0.84 5.91 -0.54
C MET A 40 -1.59 6.29 0.73
N VAL A 41 -1.01 7.14 1.58
CA VAL A 41 -1.66 7.70 2.78
C VAL A 41 -2.92 8.48 2.41
N LYS A 42 -2.82 9.39 1.44
CA LYS A 42 -3.94 10.28 1.05
C LYS A 42 -5.03 9.56 0.27
N THR A 43 -4.66 8.62 -0.59
CA THR A 43 -5.61 7.92 -1.48
C THR A 43 -6.36 6.82 -0.74
N TYR A 44 -5.66 6.11 0.14
CA TYR A 44 -6.17 4.89 0.76
C TYR A 44 -6.30 4.97 2.29
N GLY A 45 -6.00 6.12 2.90
CA GLY A 45 -6.07 6.29 4.35
C GLY A 45 -5.08 5.42 5.11
N LEU A 46 -3.98 5.01 4.46
CA LEU A 46 -2.92 4.24 5.11
C LEU A 46 -2.17 5.09 6.13
N THR A 47 -1.55 4.44 7.11
CA THR A 47 -0.48 5.09 7.89
C THR A 47 0.80 5.14 7.06
N GLU A 48 1.73 6.05 7.36
CA GLU A 48 3.01 6.09 6.65
C GLU A 48 3.79 4.78 6.78
N LYS A 49 3.70 4.14 7.95
CA LYS A 49 4.27 2.80 8.18
C LYS A 49 3.64 1.76 7.27
N ALA A 50 2.31 1.69 7.20
CA ALA A 50 1.61 0.73 6.34
C ALA A 50 1.97 0.94 4.86
N ALA A 51 2.03 2.21 4.42
CA ALA A 51 2.45 2.57 3.07
C ALA A 51 3.91 2.14 2.81
N HIS A 52 4.83 2.41 3.75
CA HIS A 52 6.22 1.98 3.61
C HIS A 52 6.32 0.46 3.45
N GLN A 53 5.72 -0.30 4.37
CA GLN A 53 5.83 -1.76 4.39
C GLN A 53 5.25 -2.42 3.14
N LEU A 54 4.12 -1.90 2.64
CA LEU A 54 3.53 -2.37 1.39
C LEU A 54 4.45 -2.08 0.20
N LEU A 55 4.95 -0.84 0.09
CA LEU A 55 5.73 -0.41 -1.07
C LEU A 55 7.16 -0.95 -1.09
N SER A 56 7.76 -1.20 0.08
CA SER A 56 9.08 -1.84 0.22
C SER A 56 9.03 -3.36 0.00
N GLY A 57 7.84 -3.97 0.03
CA GLY A 57 7.68 -5.41 -0.02
C GLY A 57 8.01 -6.13 1.29
N GLU A 58 8.13 -5.40 2.41
CA GLU A 58 8.30 -5.99 3.74
C GLU A 58 7.12 -6.88 4.16
N VAL A 59 5.93 -6.54 3.68
CA VAL A 59 4.73 -7.36 3.88
C VAL A 59 4.24 -7.93 2.55
N PRO A 60 3.90 -9.22 2.51
CA PRO A 60 3.23 -9.76 1.34
C PRO A 60 1.85 -9.12 1.20
N HIS A 61 1.47 -8.85 -0.03
CA HIS A 61 0.11 -8.46 -0.39
C HIS A 61 -0.48 -9.49 -1.35
N ARG A 62 -1.80 -9.56 -1.39
CA ARG A 62 -2.55 -10.38 -2.35
C ARG A 62 -3.64 -9.55 -2.99
N ILE A 63 -4.08 -9.99 -4.16
CA ILE A 63 -5.23 -9.41 -4.84
C ILE A 63 -6.42 -10.30 -4.55
N GLU A 64 -7.48 -9.71 -4.01
CA GLU A 64 -8.78 -10.35 -3.84
C GLU A 64 -9.81 -9.55 -4.65
N ASP A 65 -10.35 -10.18 -5.69
CA ASP A 65 -11.21 -9.54 -6.69
C ASP A 65 -10.49 -8.36 -7.38
N ASP A 66 -10.84 -7.14 -7.01
CA ASP A 66 -10.27 -5.88 -7.47
C ASP A 66 -9.59 -5.08 -6.35
N ALA A 67 -9.36 -5.72 -5.20
CA ALA A 67 -8.77 -5.09 -4.03
C ALA A 67 -7.38 -5.65 -3.72
N VAL A 68 -6.49 -4.78 -3.22
CA VAL A 68 -5.21 -5.21 -2.65
C VAL A 68 -5.35 -5.39 -1.14
N VAL A 69 -5.04 -6.58 -0.65
CA VAL A 69 -5.15 -6.94 0.77
C VAL A 69 -3.76 -7.25 1.33
N PHE A 70 -3.43 -6.63 2.45
CA PHE A 70 -2.20 -6.89 3.18
C PHE A 70 -2.41 -6.71 4.68
N GLU A 71 -1.52 -7.31 5.47
CA GLU A 71 -1.57 -7.26 6.93
C GLU A 71 -0.29 -6.66 7.46
N ILE A 72 -0.42 -5.75 8.42
CA ILE A 72 0.72 -5.21 9.15
C ILE A 72 0.65 -5.64 10.61
N GLU A 73 1.82 -5.81 11.21
CA GLU A 73 1.93 -5.93 12.66
C GLU A 73 2.04 -4.52 13.27
N GLU A 74 1.02 -4.16 14.05
CA GLU A 74 1.10 -2.99 14.91
C GLU A 74 2.00 -3.37 16.11
N GLY A 75 3.30 -3.12 15.93
CA GLY A 75 4.26 -3.05 17.03
C GLY A 75 3.96 -1.83 17.90
N GLY A 76 3.80 -2.06 19.20
CA GLY A 76 3.49 -1.03 20.20
C GLY A 76 4.65 -0.08 20.48
#